data_AF-A0A2D6E0L6-F1
#
_entry.id   AF-A0A2D6E0L6-F1
#
_cell.length_a   1.000
_cell.length_b   1.000
_cell.length_c   1.000
_cell.angle_alpha   90.00
_cell.angle_beta   90.00
_cell.angle_gamma   90.00
#
_symmetry.space_group_name_H-M   'P 1'
#
loop_
_entity.id
_entity.type
_entity.pdbx_description
1 polymer ?
#
loop_
_entity_poly.entity_id
_entity_poly.type
_entity_poly.pdbx_seq_one_letter_code
_entity_poly.pdbx_strand_id
1 'polypeptide(L)'
;MKISIPKNRFLKNQSLSFFNSKFSWNEEIESSYVLGDKKHRNSIDPIFELLSIDFPELISPEVVKAFNQLGVSEEYLPIDVIQSSSQMIEKIKNAFFESEKALNELKHLGYLDTFIECNKTLKSLQRAQIDEILLRRALKFKKIKNASVASGFFPQRDGYLSLPNYSITKTLTGRMTITGGPQILTAPKLIRSFLKSSFKGGKIAQVDFVSLEPRVAAQLSGKLEESDVYEFLGQKLFDSKISRSIIKKLVLCSVYGASEATLKRDLPEGINVKNLIQKTKNELNYEMVVNSQMKNYQNSGKINNFFGRSVSPQSSRPSLIYNNYIQSTAVDVSLLGFGQIIKKSPSRMRPIFFIHDAMLVDLHPEDIENFKEIAKSIFIDGLGKFPLEFQFVE
;
A
#
# COMPACT_ATOMS: atom_id res chain seq x y z
N MET A 1 17.81 -4.59 -16.84
CA MET A 1 16.34 -4.61 -17.17
C MET A 1 16.05 -3.60 -18.28
N LYS A 2 14.84 -3.47 -18.84
CA LYS A 2 14.54 -2.37 -19.80
C LYS A 2 14.04 -1.14 -19.04
N ILE A 3 14.73 -0.02 -19.20
CA ILE A 3 14.35 1.29 -18.64
C ILE A 3 14.19 2.25 -19.82
N SER A 4 13.28 3.23 -19.73
CA SER A 4 13.05 4.24 -20.77
C SER A 4 12.85 5.63 -20.19
N ILE A 5 13.39 6.65 -20.87
CA ILE A 5 13.03 8.07 -20.67
C ILE A 5 11.97 8.42 -21.72
N PRO A 6 10.82 9.03 -21.34
CA PRO A 6 9.69 9.19 -22.23
C PRO A 6 9.88 10.29 -23.28
N LYS A 7 9.18 10.17 -24.41
CA LYS A 7 9.37 11.04 -25.59
C LYS A 7 9.09 12.52 -25.39
N ASN A 8 8.27 12.89 -24.40
CA ASN A 8 8.03 14.30 -24.03
C ASN A 8 9.26 14.97 -23.39
N ARG A 9 10.34 14.22 -23.12
CA ARG A 9 11.62 14.73 -22.62
C ARG A 9 12.63 15.07 -23.74
N PHE A 10 12.25 14.89 -25.01
CA PHE A 10 13.14 15.09 -26.17
C PHE A 10 12.41 15.79 -27.32
N LEU A 11 13.08 16.68 -28.07
CA LEU A 11 12.50 17.25 -29.29
C LEU A 11 12.22 16.20 -30.37
N LYS A 12 12.99 15.10 -30.37
CA LYS A 12 12.86 14.01 -31.35
C LYS A 12 11.50 13.30 -31.35
N ASN A 13 10.64 13.54 -30.35
CA ASN A 13 9.36 12.84 -30.14
C ASN A 13 9.51 11.29 -30.17
N GLN A 14 10.65 10.81 -29.67
CA GLN A 14 10.96 9.39 -29.48
C GLN A 14 11.44 9.17 -28.05
N SER A 15 11.12 8.02 -27.47
CA SER A 15 11.56 7.61 -26.14
C SER A 15 12.93 6.94 -26.21
N LEU A 16 13.83 7.30 -25.31
CA LEU A 16 15.16 6.71 -25.22
C LEU A 16 15.11 5.51 -24.26
N SER A 17 15.40 4.31 -24.74
CA SER A 17 15.48 3.10 -23.91
C SER A 17 16.92 2.66 -23.70
N PHE A 18 17.18 2.06 -22.53
CA PHE A 18 18.41 1.34 -22.21
C PHE A 18 18.10 -0.12 -21.91
N PHE A 19 18.79 -1.03 -22.60
CA PHE A 19 18.66 -2.48 -22.41
C PHE A 19 19.93 -3.19 -22.87
N ASN A 20 20.42 -4.18 -22.10
CA ASN A 20 21.63 -4.95 -22.38
C ASN A 20 22.83 -4.06 -22.78
N SER A 21 23.09 -3.01 -21.99
CA SER A 21 24.15 -2.02 -22.21
C SER A 21 24.07 -1.22 -23.52
N LYS A 22 22.92 -1.24 -24.21
CA LYS A 22 22.67 -0.52 -25.46
C LYS A 22 21.54 0.49 -25.30
N PHE A 23 21.71 1.63 -25.98
CA PHE A 23 20.69 2.66 -26.11
C PHE A 23 19.91 2.46 -27.42
N SER A 24 18.59 2.64 -27.38
CA SER A 24 17.74 2.68 -28.59
C SER A 24 16.70 3.79 -28.51
N TRP A 25 16.40 4.40 -29.64
CA TRP A 25 15.23 5.28 -29.79
C TRP A 25 14.02 4.43 -30.21
N ASN A 26 12.87 4.69 -29.60
CA ASN A 26 11.63 3.93 -29.80
C ASN A 26 10.46 4.92 -29.84
N GLU A 27 9.45 4.69 -30.68
CA GLU A 27 8.28 5.58 -30.75
C GLU A 27 7.37 5.47 -29.52
N GLU A 28 7.35 4.28 -28.92
CA GLU A 28 6.55 3.93 -27.74
C GLU A 28 7.36 3.23 -26.63
N ILE A 29 6.79 3.24 -25.43
CA ILE A 29 7.37 2.68 -24.20
C ILE A 29 6.75 1.31 -23.95
N GLU A 30 7.28 0.30 -24.62
CA GLU A 30 6.88 -1.09 -24.42
C GLU A 30 7.62 -1.72 -23.23
N SER A 31 6.85 -2.17 -22.23
CA SER A 31 7.26 -3.09 -21.15
C SER A 31 8.56 -2.70 -20.42
N SER A 32 8.78 -1.41 -20.21
CA SER A 32 9.93 -0.87 -19.46
C SER A 32 9.51 -0.10 -18.21
N TYR A 33 10.47 0.08 -17.31
CA TYR A 33 10.40 1.08 -16.24
C TYR A 33 10.59 2.47 -16.84
N VAL A 34 9.88 3.47 -16.32
CA VAL A 34 9.95 4.85 -16.84
C VAL A 34 10.66 5.77 -15.87
N LEU A 35 11.66 6.47 -16.39
CA LEU A 35 12.52 7.40 -15.69
C LEU A 35 12.19 8.84 -16.12
N GLY A 36 11.94 9.71 -15.15
CA GLY A 36 11.65 11.13 -15.41
C GLY A 36 10.20 11.46 -15.75
N ASP A 37 9.27 10.54 -15.46
CA ASP A 37 7.82 10.82 -15.45
C ASP A 37 7.15 10.10 -14.26
N LYS A 38 6.86 10.88 -13.22
CA LYS A 38 6.19 10.46 -11.98
C LYS A 38 4.73 10.07 -12.16
N LYS A 39 4.10 10.45 -13.28
CA LYS A 39 2.70 10.17 -13.60
C LYS A 39 2.55 8.86 -14.40
N HIS A 40 3.64 8.34 -14.98
CA HIS A 40 3.61 7.12 -15.80
C HIS A 40 3.34 5.85 -14.97
N ARG A 41 2.68 4.86 -15.60
CA ARG A 41 2.70 3.45 -15.14
C ARG A 41 4.14 2.93 -15.13
N ASN A 42 4.54 2.00 -14.27
CA ASN A 42 5.94 1.56 -14.21
C ASN A 42 6.98 2.69 -13.94
N SER A 43 6.58 3.90 -13.51
CA SER A 43 7.52 4.93 -13.04
C SER A 43 8.45 4.32 -12.00
N ILE A 44 9.76 4.59 -12.15
CA ILE A 44 10.81 4.06 -11.27
C ILE A 44 10.98 4.90 -9.99
N ASP A 45 10.52 6.15 -9.99
CA ASP A 45 10.63 7.09 -8.87
C ASP A 45 10.25 6.49 -7.50
N PRO A 46 9.17 5.70 -7.35
CA PRO A 46 8.82 5.14 -6.05
C PRO A 46 9.78 4.03 -5.58
N ILE A 47 10.61 3.46 -6.46
CA ILE A 47 11.69 2.54 -6.05
C ILE A 47 12.83 3.32 -5.39
N PHE A 48 13.21 4.49 -5.95
CA PHE A 48 14.19 5.39 -5.33
C PHE A 48 13.69 5.89 -3.96
N GLU A 49 12.43 6.33 -3.87
CA GLU A 49 11.80 6.70 -2.59
C GLU A 49 11.85 5.55 -1.57
N LEU A 50 11.53 4.32 -1.98
CA LEU A 50 11.50 3.14 -1.11
C LEU A 50 12.89 2.76 -0.57
N LEU A 51 13.94 2.86 -1.40
CA LEU A 51 15.31 2.55 -0.99
C LEU A 51 15.96 3.68 -0.18
N SER A 52 15.37 4.89 -0.21
CA SER A 52 15.96 6.14 0.31
C SER A 52 17.25 6.52 -0.44
N ILE A 53 17.21 6.40 -1.77
CA ILE A 53 18.30 6.79 -2.68
C ILE A 53 17.85 8.04 -3.45
N ASP A 54 18.76 8.98 -3.65
CA ASP A 54 18.47 10.19 -4.43
C ASP A 54 18.10 9.86 -5.88
N PHE A 55 17.10 10.55 -6.40
CA PHE A 55 16.67 10.38 -7.78
C PHE A 55 17.71 11.00 -8.73
N PRO A 56 18.17 10.28 -9.76
CA PRO A 56 19.21 10.80 -10.64
C PRO A 56 18.66 11.89 -11.58
N GLU A 57 19.20 13.09 -11.45
CA GLU A 57 18.76 14.27 -12.20
C GLU A 57 19.07 14.17 -13.70
N LEU A 58 18.04 14.34 -14.54
CA LEU A 58 18.18 14.43 -15.99
C LEU A 58 18.56 15.84 -16.48
N ILE A 59 18.26 16.85 -15.67
CA ILE A 59 18.43 18.29 -15.91
C ILE A 59 18.91 18.88 -14.59
N SER A 60 19.88 19.82 -14.60
CA SER A 60 20.42 20.36 -13.33
C SER A 60 19.48 21.38 -12.70
N PRO A 61 19.52 21.57 -11.36
CA PRO A 61 18.52 22.35 -10.64
C PRO A 61 18.51 23.82 -11.02
N GLU A 62 19.65 24.38 -11.44
CA GLU A 62 19.77 25.77 -11.88
C GLU A 62 18.99 26.00 -13.18
N VAL A 63 19.06 25.06 -14.12
CA VAL A 63 18.31 25.10 -15.38
C VAL A 63 16.82 24.96 -15.11
N VAL A 64 16.42 23.98 -14.29
CA VAL A 64 15.02 23.79 -13.88
C VAL A 64 14.48 25.04 -13.18
N LYS A 65 15.25 25.66 -12.29
CA LYS A 65 14.89 26.91 -11.59
C LYS A 65 14.74 28.09 -12.56
N ALA A 66 15.63 28.25 -13.53
CA ALA A 66 15.56 29.31 -14.53
C ALA A 66 14.30 29.18 -15.41
N PHE A 67 13.98 27.97 -15.89
CA PHE A 67 12.77 27.73 -16.68
C PHE A 67 11.48 27.86 -15.87
N ASN A 68 11.47 27.45 -14.60
CA ASN A 68 10.33 27.68 -13.70
C ASN A 68 10.04 29.18 -13.49
N GLN A 69 11.06 30.05 -13.48
CA GLN A 69 10.86 31.51 -13.43
C GLN A 69 10.20 32.07 -14.71
N LEU A 70 10.31 31.36 -15.84
CA LEU A 70 9.62 31.66 -17.10
C LEU A 70 8.25 30.96 -17.21
N GLY A 71 7.78 30.30 -16.15
CA GLY A 71 6.51 29.57 -16.13
C GLY A 71 6.54 28.22 -16.85
N VAL A 72 7.71 27.72 -17.24
CA VAL A 72 7.87 26.41 -17.90
C VAL A 72 8.18 25.34 -16.86
N SER A 73 7.24 24.42 -16.65
CA SER A 73 7.41 23.28 -15.73
C SER A 73 8.49 22.30 -16.23
N GLU A 74 9.24 21.72 -15.29
CA GLU A 74 10.30 20.75 -15.55
C GLU A 74 9.87 19.64 -16.52
N GLU A 75 8.63 19.13 -16.39
CA GLU A 75 8.12 17.99 -17.17
C GLU A 75 8.06 18.23 -18.69
N TYR A 76 8.09 19.49 -19.12
CA TYR A 76 8.09 19.89 -20.53
C TYR A 76 9.48 20.28 -21.08
N LEU A 77 10.54 20.22 -20.27
CA LEU A 77 11.88 20.61 -20.69
C LEU A 77 12.55 19.53 -21.57
N PRO A 78 12.93 19.84 -22.83
CA PRO A 78 13.62 18.90 -23.70
C PRO A 78 15.10 18.79 -23.32
N ILE A 79 15.49 17.60 -22.82
CA ILE A 79 16.83 17.28 -22.29
C ILE A 79 17.92 17.44 -23.37
N ASP A 80 17.55 17.28 -24.64
CA ASP A 80 18.41 17.35 -25.83
C ASP A 80 18.67 18.78 -26.35
N VAL A 81 18.10 19.81 -25.72
CA VAL A 81 18.24 21.22 -26.14
C VAL A 81 18.91 22.09 -25.07
N ILE A 82 18.57 21.84 -23.80
CA ILE A 82 18.84 22.77 -22.69
C ILE A 82 20.23 22.61 -22.04
N GLN A 83 21.03 21.65 -22.50
CA GLN A 83 22.37 21.34 -21.97
C GLN A 83 23.26 20.79 -23.08
N SER A 84 24.59 20.83 -22.89
CA SER A 84 25.51 20.37 -23.94
C SER A 84 25.43 18.87 -24.16
N SER A 85 25.81 18.40 -25.36
CA SER A 85 25.78 16.97 -25.70
C SER A 85 26.59 16.10 -24.74
N SER A 86 27.71 16.60 -24.21
CA SER A 86 28.50 15.89 -23.20
C SER A 86 27.76 15.77 -21.86
N GLN A 87 27.22 16.89 -21.35
CA GLN A 87 26.43 16.92 -20.11
C GLN A 87 25.18 16.03 -20.21
N MET A 88 24.48 16.05 -21.35
CA MET A 88 23.34 15.18 -21.61
C MET A 88 23.75 13.69 -21.55
N ILE A 89 24.79 13.31 -22.28
CA ILE A 89 25.24 11.90 -22.34
C ILE A 89 25.68 11.41 -20.96
N GLU A 90 26.37 12.25 -20.19
CA GLU A 90 26.81 11.96 -18.82
C GLU A 90 25.61 11.74 -17.89
N LYS A 91 24.69 12.71 -17.79
CA LYS A 91 23.49 12.60 -16.94
C LYS A 91 22.61 11.42 -17.31
N ILE A 92 22.37 11.20 -18.61
CA ILE A 92 21.58 10.07 -19.09
C ILE A 92 22.25 8.74 -18.69
N LYS A 93 23.55 8.58 -18.90
CA LYS A 93 24.28 7.37 -18.48
C LYS A 93 24.21 7.15 -16.97
N ASN A 94 24.45 8.19 -16.19
CA ASN A 94 24.36 8.13 -14.73
C ASN A 94 22.95 7.72 -14.26
N ALA A 95 21.91 8.32 -14.85
CA ALA A 95 20.54 8.08 -14.46
C ALA A 95 20.05 6.67 -14.83
N PHE A 96 20.51 6.10 -15.95
CA PHE A 96 20.27 4.69 -16.26
C PHE A 96 21.07 3.73 -15.36
N PHE A 97 22.32 4.08 -15.01
CA PHE A 97 23.15 3.28 -14.10
C PHE A 97 22.55 3.20 -12.70
N GLU A 98 22.22 4.33 -12.07
CA GLU A 98 21.58 4.36 -10.74
C GLU A 98 20.19 3.72 -10.76
N SER A 99 19.44 3.84 -11.87
CA SER A 99 18.17 3.11 -12.06
C SER A 99 18.34 1.60 -12.10
N GLU A 100 19.34 1.08 -12.80
CA GLU A 100 19.62 -0.36 -12.85
C GLU A 100 20.13 -0.88 -11.50
N LYS A 101 20.97 -0.10 -10.80
CA LYS A 101 21.43 -0.37 -9.44
C LYS A 101 20.26 -0.45 -8.45
N ALA A 102 19.34 0.51 -8.44
CA ALA A 102 18.15 0.52 -7.59
C ALA A 102 17.23 -0.69 -7.87
N LEU A 103 17.00 -1.03 -9.15
CA LEU A 103 16.24 -2.23 -9.54
C LEU A 103 16.92 -3.53 -9.09
N ASN A 104 18.24 -3.62 -9.22
CA ASN A 104 19.02 -4.78 -8.79
C ASN A 104 19.06 -4.92 -7.27
N GLU A 105 19.12 -3.82 -6.50
CA GLU A 105 19.00 -3.83 -5.04
C GLU A 105 17.62 -4.34 -4.61
N LEU A 106 16.54 -3.83 -5.22
CA LEU A 106 15.18 -4.29 -4.91
C LEU A 106 14.95 -5.76 -5.28
N LYS A 107 15.62 -6.25 -6.33
CA LYS A 107 15.64 -7.66 -6.71
C LYS A 107 16.45 -8.52 -5.73
N HIS A 108 17.63 -8.04 -5.29
CA HIS A 108 18.46 -8.73 -4.30
C HIS A 108 17.76 -8.86 -2.94
N LEU A 109 16.97 -7.86 -2.56
CA LEU A 109 16.08 -7.92 -1.39
C LEU A 109 14.92 -8.91 -1.55
N GLY A 110 14.64 -9.42 -2.76
CA GLY A 110 13.50 -10.30 -3.06
C GLY A 110 12.16 -9.58 -3.22
N TYR A 111 12.11 -8.25 -3.10
CA TYR A 111 10.86 -7.50 -3.05
C TYR A 111 10.35 -6.98 -4.40
N LEU A 112 11.18 -6.97 -5.44
CA LEU A 112 10.83 -6.38 -6.75
C LEU A 112 9.49 -6.89 -7.31
N ASP A 113 9.27 -8.21 -7.33
CA ASP A 113 8.06 -8.80 -7.91
C ASP A 113 6.80 -8.47 -7.08
N THR A 114 6.94 -8.49 -5.75
CA THR A 114 5.87 -8.06 -4.81
C THR A 114 5.54 -6.59 -5.03
N PHE A 115 6.55 -5.72 -5.16
CA PHE A 115 6.36 -4.29 -5.41
C PHE A 115 5.65 -4.02 -6.74
N ILE A 116 5.97 -4.77 -7.81
CA ILE A 116 5.28 -4.67 -9.12
C ILE A 116 3.80 -5.04 -8.97
N GLU A 117 3.49 -6.16 -8.33
CA GLU A 117 2.11 -6.65 -8.18
C GLU A 117 1.27 -5.78 -7.21
N CYS A 118 1.86 -5.27 -6.13
CA CYS A 118 1.23 -4.24 -5.29
C CYS A 118 0.92 -2.96 -6.09
N ASN A 119 1.86 -2.48 -6.91
CA ASN A 119 1.65 -1.32 -7.79
C ASN A 119 0.57 -1.56 -8.85
N LYS A 120 0.53 -2.75 -9.44
CA LYS A 120 -0.48 -3.17 -10.43
C LYS A 120 -1.88 -3.20 -9.82
N THR A 121 -1.99 -3.67 -8.57
CA THR A 121 -3.22 -3.63 -7.79
C THR A 121 -3.70 -2.19 -7.60
N LEU A 122 -2.83 -1.27 -7.14
CA LEU A 122 -3.18 0.15 -7.01
C LEU A 122 -3.61 0.80 -8.33
N LYS A 123 -2.95 0.44 -9.43
CA LYS A 123 -3.21 0.95 -10.79
C LYS A 123 -4.45 0.34 -11.46
N SER A 124 -5.08 -0.67 -10.85
CA SER A 124 -6.34 -1.26 -11.33
C SER A 124 -7.59 -0.45 -10.93
N LEU A 125 -7.44 0.53 -10.03
CA LEU A 125 -8.54 1.34 -9.53
C LEU A 125 -9.27 2.09 -10.64
N GLN A 126 -10.57 2.26 -10.43
CA GLN A 126 -11.46 2.99 -11.31
C GLN A 126 -12.14 4.14 -10.57
N ARG A 127 -12.63 5.12 -11.33
CA ARG A 127 -13.33 6.29 -10.77
C ARG A 127 -14.69 5.88 -10.20
N ALA A 128 -14.98 6.27 -8.97
CA ALA A 128 -16.26 6.07 -8.31
C ALA A 128 -17.31 7.11 -8.74
N GLN A 129 -18.59 6.80 -8.59
CA GLN A 129 -19.68 7.78 -8.58
C GLN A 129 -20.11 8.11 -7.16
N ILE A 130 -20.75 9.27 -6.98
CA ILE A 130 -21.24 9.74 -5.68
C ILE A 130 -22.60 10.44 -5.82
N ASP A 131 -23.42 10.40 -4.78
CA ASP A 131 -24.58 11.26 -4.64
C ASP A 131 -24.15 12.66 -4.19
N GLU A 132 -23.96 13.54 -5.18
CA GLU A 132 -23.62 14.94 -4.95
C GLU A 132 -24.67 15.68 -4.11
N ILE A 133 -25.96 15.33 -4.24
CA ILE A 133 -27.05 15.98 -3.51
C ILE A 133 -26.97 15.63 -2.02
N LEU A 134 -26.76 14.35 -1.69
CA LEU A 134 -26.55 13.90 -0.32
C LEU A 134 -25.27 14.48 0.28
N LEU A 135 -24.16 14.51 -0.47
CA LEU A 135 -22.92 15.14 -0.01
C LEU A 135 -23.10 16.63 0.31
N ARG A 136 -23.73 17.39 -0.60
CA ARG A 136 -24.03 18.82 -0.40
C ARG A 136 -24.94 19.06 0.79
N ARG A 137 -25.96 18.21 0.99
CA ARG A 137 -26.82 18.25 2.19
C ARG A 137 -26.03 17.96 3.46
N ALA A 138 -25.19 16.93 3.48
CA ALA A 138 -24.37 16.58 4.64
C ALA A 138 -23.39 17.69 5.05
N LEU A 139 -22.82 18.39 4.07
CA LEU A 139 -22.00 19.59 4.30
C LEU A 139 -22.82 20.77 4.84
N LYS A 140 -23.98 21.08 4.23
CA LYS A 140 -24.88 22.15 4.70
C LYS A 140 -25.32 21.94 6.16
N PHE A 141 -25.60 20.70 6.54
CA PHE A 141 -25.96 20.32 7.92
C PHE A 141 -24.77 20.02 8.84
N LYS A 142 -23.53 20.36 8.44
CA LYS A 142 -22.28 20.18 9.20
C LYS A 142 -22.04 18.74 9.72
N LYS A 143 -22.63 17.73 9.06
CA LYS A 143 -22.40 16.30 9.39
C LYS A 143 -20.97 15.87 9.07
N ILE A 144 -20.34 16.52 8.08
CA ILE A 144 -18.90 16.41 7.83
C ILE A 144 -18.23 17.68 8.35
N LYS A 145 -17.37 17.53 9.38
CA LYS A 145 -16.66 18.67 10.00
C LYS A 145 -15.51 19.20 9.14
N ASN A 146 -14.88 18.34 8.33
CA ASN A 146 -13.72 18.70 7.52
C ASN A 146 -14.13 18.93 6.06
N ALA A 147 -14.29 20.20 5.68
CA ALA A 147 -14.69 20.60 4.33
C ALA A 147 -13.63 20.31 3.26
N SER A 148 -12.32 20.33 3.58
CA SER A 148 -11.26 20.07 2.60
C SER A 148 -11.10 18.59 2.26
N VAL A 149 -11.41 17.70 3.21
CA VAL A 149 -11.55 16.26 2.90
C VAL A 149 -12.76 16.04 1.99
N ALA A 150 -13.89 16.68 2.29
CA ALA A 150 -15.11 16.55 1.48
C ALA A 150 -14.98 17.15 0.07
N SER A 151 -14.18 18.20 -0.14
CA SER A 151 -14.01 18.79 -1.47
C SER A 151 -13.37 17.85 -2.49
N GLY A 152 -12.58 16.87 -2.02
CA GLY A 152 -12.06 15.80 -2.87
C GLY A 152 -13.12 14.82 -3.39
N PHE A 153 -14.35 14.87 -2.85
CA PHE A 153 -15.48 14.00 -3.21
C PHE A 153 -16.55 14.71 -4.06
N PHE A 154 -16.28 15.89 -4.62
CA PHE A 154 -17.15 16.41 -5.68
C PHE A 154 -16.87 15.70 -7.02
N PRO A 155 -17.91 15.31 -7.77
CA PRO A 155 -17.72 14.71 -9.08
C PRO A 155 -17.18 15.71 -10.10
N GLN A 156 -16.53 15.19 -11.14
CA GLN A 156 -16.21 15.95 -12.34
C GLN A 156 -17.46 16.10 -13.24
N ARG A 157 -17.31 16.77 -14.39
CA ARG A 157 -18.41 17.07 -15.32
C ARG A 157 -19.19 15.84 -15.83
N ASP A 158 -18.58 14.66 -15.76
CA ASP A 158 -19.15 13.36 -16.16
C ASP A 158 -19.83 12.59 -15.00
N GLY A 159 -19.94 13.19 -13.81
CA GLY A 159 -20.57 12.57 -12.64
C GLY A 159 -19.64 11.63 -11.85
N TYR A 160 -18.39 11.47 -12.26
CA TYR A 160 -17.41 10.59 -11.60
C TYR A 160 -16.38 11.38 -10.80
N LEU A 161 -15.97 10.86 -9.64
CA LEU A 161 -14.87 11.41 -8.85
C LEU A 161 -13.54 11.40 -9.63
N SER A 162 -12.58 12.23 -9.23
CA SER A 162 -11.19 12.05 -9.68
C SER A 162 -10.65 10.70 -9.21
N LEU A 163 -9.73 10.09 -9.97
CA LEU A 163 -9.07 8.86 -9.54
C LEU A 163 -8.13 9.17 -8.35
N PRO A 164 -8.22 8.43 -7.23
CA PRO A 164 -7.26 8.57 -6.13
C PRO A 164 -5.87 8.10 -6.56
N ASN A 165 -4.85 8.94 -6.37
CA ASN A 165 -3.46 8.56 -6.58
C ASN A 165 -2.87 8.07 -5.25
N TYR A 166 -2.47 6.80 -5.21
CA TYR A 166 -1.92 6.16 -4.02
C TYR A 166 -0.39 6.09 -4.06
N SER A 167 0.24 6.38 -2.91
CA SER A 167 1.64 6.03 -2.64
C SER A 167 1.72 5.03 -1.50
N ILE A 168 2.50 3.98 -1.70
CA ILE A 168 2.94 3.02 -0.67
C ILE A 168 4.36 3.31 -0.17
N THR A 169 4.98 4.42 -0.57
CA THR A 169 6.40 4.74 -0.32
C THR A 169 6.58 5.85 0.70
N LYS A 170 5.58 6.74 0.84
CA LYS A 170 5.61 7.87 1.78
C LYS A 170 5.47 7.52 3.26
N THR A 171 5.25 6.27 3.62
CA THR A 171 5.18 5.84 5.03
C THR A 171 6.16 4.71 5.31
N LEU A 172 6.68 4.71 6.53
CA LEU A 172 7.73 3.80 6.96
C LEU A 172 7.33 2.32 6.82
N THR A 173 6.10 1.99 7.18
CA THR A 173 5.53 0.63 7.11
C THR A 173 4.81 0.38 5.79
N GLY A 174 4.96 1.25 4.78
CA GLY A 174 4.33 1.12 3.48
C GLY A 174 2.83 1.37 3.42
N ARG A 175 2.17 1.58 4.57
CA ARG A 175 0.76 1.95 4.66
C ARG A 175 0.43 3.03 3.64
N MET A 176 -0.55 2.72 2.80
CA MET A 176 -1.05 3.58 1.74
C MET A 176 -1.31 5.02 2.23
N THR A 177 -0.97 5.97 1.38
CA THR A 177 -1.34 7.39 1.47
C THR A 177 -1.92 7.85 0.14
N ILE A 178 -2.75 8.89 0.14
CA ILE A 178 -3.30 9.46 -1.10
C ILE A 178 -2.61 10.78 -1.39
N THR A 179 -1.88 10.83 -2.50
CA THR A 179 -1.09 11.99 -2.94
C THR A 179 -1.90 12.96 -3.79
N GLY A 180 -3.06 12.53 -4.31
CA GLY A 180 -4.01 13.37 -5.03
C GLY A 180 -5.36 12.67 -5.23
N GLY A 181 -6.42 13.43 -5.48
CA GLY A 181 -7.78 12.90 -5.59
C GLY A 181 -8.53 12.75 -4.24
N PRO A 182 -9.59 11.91 -4.18
CA PRO A 182 -10.46 11.81 -3.01
C PRO A 182 -9.75 11.15 -1.82
N GLN A 183 -9.70 11.83 -0.67
CA GLN A 183 -8.97 11.41 0.53
C GLN A 183 -9.72 10.34 1.36
N ILE A 184 -10.03 9.19 0.75
CA ILE A 184 -10.85 8.13 1.37
C ILE A 184 -10.23 7.50 2.63
N LEU A 185 -8.90 7.51 2.76
CA LEU A 185 -8.19 6.97 3.92
C LEU A 185 -8.47 7.74 5.22
N THR A 186 -8.74 9.05 5.11
CA THR A 186 -9.04 9.95 6.24
C THR A 186 -10.49 10.44 6.25
N ALA A 187 -11.29 10.01 5.27
CA ALA A 187 -12.70 10.33 5.15
C ALA A 187 -13.53 9.72 6.31
N PRO A 188 -14.48 10.48 6.89
CA PRO A 188 -15.48 9.90 7.79
C PRO A 188 -16.25 8.76 7.10
N LYS A 189 -16.59 7.70 7.84
CA LYS A 189 -17.36 6.55 7.30
C LYS A 189 -18.63 6.97 6.55
N LEU A 190 -19.29 8.06 6.98
CA LEU A 190 -20.46 8.66 6.33
C LEU A 190 -20.24 9.03 4.85
N ILE A 191 -19.02 9.30 4.40
CA ILE A 191 -18.76 9.56 2.97
C ILE A 191 -18.98 8.29 2.13
N ARG A 192 -18.79 7.09 2.70
CA ARG A 192 -18.99 5.81 2.02
C ARG A 192 -20.47 5.62 1.65
N SER A 193 -21.41 6.00 2.53
CA SER A 193 -22.86 5.94 2.29
C SER A 193 -23.36 6.91 1.21
N PHE A 194 -22.50 7.75 0.65
CA PHE A 194 -22.82 8.60 -0.50
C PHE A 194 -22.30 8.04 -1.82
N LEU A 195 -21.46 6.99 -1.80
CA LEU A 195 -21.00 6.33 -3.02
C LEU A 195 -22.18 5.67 -3.74
N LYS A 196 -22.19 5.78 -5.07
CA LYS A 196 -23.24 5.21 -5.91
C LYS A 196 -22.63 4.18 -6.87
N SER A 197 -23.36 3.09 -7.08
CA SER A 197 -23.04 2.15 -8.14
C SER A 197 -23.24 2.81 -9.50
N SER A 198 -22.29 2.57 -10.41
CA SER A 198 -22.38 2.95 -11.81
C SER A 198 -23.26 2.00 -12.64
N PHE A 199 -23.63 0.85 -12.07
CA PHE A 199 -24.49 -0.14 -12.71
C PHE A 199 -25.95 0.04 -12.28
N LYS A 200 -26.89 -0.16 -13.22
CA LYS A 200 -28.32 -0.11 -12.91
C LYS A 200 -28.68 -1.22 -11.93
N GLY A 201 -29.08 -0.84 -10.71
CA GLY A 201 -29.38 -1.76 -9.62
C GLY A 201 -28.16 -2.37 -8.93
N GLY A 202 -26.94 -2.01 -9.35
CA GLY A 202 -25.70 -2.48 -8.74
C GLY A 202 -25.48 -1.92 -7.34
N LYS A 203 -24.45 -2.43 -6.66
CA LYS A 203 -24.16 -2.11 -5.26
C LYS A 203 -22.69 -1.80 -5.04
N ILE A 204 -22.43 -0.89 -4.10
CA ILE A 204 -21.10 -0.71 -3.52
C ILE A 204 -20.94 -1.71 -2.38
N ALA A 205 -19.82 -2.43 -2.36
CA ALA A 205 -19.46 -3.34 -1.27
C ALA A 205 -18.06 -3.05 -0.76
N GLN A 206 -17.81 -3.41 0.50
CA GLN A 206 -16.51 -3.45 1.14
C GLN A 206 -16.09 -4.91 1.34
N VAL A 207 -14.85 -5.22 0.98
CA VAL A 207 -14.16 -6.46 1.35
C VAL A 207 -13.03 -6.10 2.30
N ASP A 208 -12.98 -6.70 3.48
CA ASP A 208 -12.07 -6.31 4.58
C ASP A 208 -11.33 -7.54 5.15
N PHE A 209 -10.04 -7.44 5.42
CA PHE A 209 -9.28 -8.57 5.96
C PHE A 209 -9.58 -8.81 7.46
N VAL A 210 -10.01 -10.03 7.81
CA VAL A 210 -10.40 -10.34 9.20
C VAL A 210 -9.16 -10.43 10.10
N SER A 211 -8.93 -9.33 10.84
CA SER A 211 -7.87 -9.17 11.85
C SER A 211 -6.45 -9.33 11.29
N LEU A 212 -6.17 -8.60 10.20
CA LEU A 212 -4.98 -8.77 9.37
C LEU A 212 -3.63 -8.79 10.13
N GLU A 213 -3.28 -7.71 10.86
CA GLU A 213 -1.98 -7.62 11.56
C GLU A 213 -1.78 -8.78 12.58
N PRO A 214 -2.72 -9.09 13.50
CA PRO A 214 -2.64 -10.28 14.35
C PRO A 214 -2.59 -11.60 13.59
N ARG A 215 -3.31 -11.72 12.46
CA ARG A 215 -3.32 -12.95 11.64
C ARG A 215 -1.98 -13.16 10.95
N VAL A 216 -1.33 -12.12 10.43
CA VAL A 216 0.05 -12.18 9.91
C VAL A 216 0.99 -12.67 11.01
N ALA A 217 0.93 -12.08 12.21
CA ALA A 217 1.71 -12.49 13.36
C ALA A 217 1.54 -13.97 13.76
N ALA A 218 0.30 -14.49 13.70
CA ALA A 218 0.00 -15.88 13.99
C ALA A 218 0.35 -16.84 12.84
N GLN A 219 0.20 -16.43 11.58
CA GLN A 219 0.64 -17.24 10.42
C GLN A 219 2.16 -17.40 10.39
N LEU A 220 2.92 -16.35 10.76
CA LEU A 220 4.37 -16.40 10.91
C LEU A 220 4.87 -17.35 12.03
N SER A 221 3.98 -17.86 12.90
CA SER A 221 4.33 -18.92 13.87
C SER A 221 4.12 -20.33 13.31
N GLY A 222 3.42 -20.48 12.18
CA GLY A 222 3.03 -21.77 11.62
C GLY A 222 1.97 -22.51 12.44
N LYS A 223 1.38 -21.88 13.48
CA LYS A 223 0.44 -22.53 14.43
C LYS A 223 -1.04 -22.27 14.13
N LEU A 224 -1.36 -21.41 13.17
CA LEU A 224 -2.74 -21.00 12.89
C LEU A 224 -3.34 -21.82 11.75
N GLU A 225 -4.05 -22.90 12.08
CA GLU A 225 -4.49 -23.87 11.07
C GLU A 225 -5.68 -23.39 10.23
N GLU A 226 -6.68 -22.67 10.78
CA GLU A 226 -7.68 -21.93 9.96
C GLU A 226 -8.61 -20.94 10.70
N SER A 227 -8.69 -20.97 12.04
CA SER A 227 -9.70 -20.24 12.84
C SER A 227 -9.50 -18.72 12.94
N ASP A 228 -10.42 -18.02 13.64
CA ASP A 228 -10.19 -16.64 14.06
C ASP A 228 -9.01 -16.56 15.02
N VAL A 229 -8.10 -15.61 14.78
CA VAL A 229 -6.87 -15.47 15.58
C VAL A 229 -7.14 -15.18 17.06
N TYR A 230 -8.24 -14.48 17.39
CA TYR A 230 -8.59 -14.23 18.78
C TYR A 230 -9.31 -15.41 19.44
N GLU A 231 -10.05 -16.22 18.67
CA GLU A 231 -10.62 -17.48 19.17
C GLU A 231 -9.52 -18.52 19.42
N PHE A 232 -8.57 -18.67 18.49
CA PHE A 232 -7.36 -19.49 18.66
C PHE A 232 -6.59 -19.11 19.94
N LEU A 233 -6.29 -17.82 20.14
CA LEU A 233 -5.61 -17.35 21.35
C LEU A 233 -6.48 -17.50 22.61
N GLY A 234 -7.78 -17.26 22.51
CA GLY A 234 -8.73 -17.46 23.61
C GLY A 234 -8.80 -18.92 24.08
N GLN A 235 -8.81 -19.86 23.15
CA GLN A 235 -8.74 -21.29 23.42
C GLN A 235 -7.39 -21.68 24.03
N LYS A 236 -6.27 -21.29 23.41
CA LYS A 236 -4.91 -21.67 23.86
C LYS A 236 -4.50 -21.07 25.20
N LEU A 237 -5.00 -19.90 25.56
CA LEU A 237 -4.59 -19.17 26.77
C LEU A 237 -5.59 -19.28 27.93
N PHE A 238 -6.87 -19.57 27.66
CA PHE A 238 -7.96 -19.50 28.64
C PHE A 238 -9.06 -20.57 28.50
N ASP A 239 -8.89 -21.59 27.65
CA ASP A 239 -9.94 -22.56 27.32
C ASP A 239 -11.26 -21.89 26.87
N SER A 240 -11.16 -20.76 26.16
CA SER A 240 -12.30 -19.94 25.71
C SER A 240 -13.16 -19.33 26.84
N LYS A 241 -12.68 -19.31 28.09
CA LYS A 241 -13.38 -18.71 29.25
C LYS A 241 -13.37 -17.17 29.28
N ILE A 242 -12.71 -16.52 28.32
CA ILE A 242 -12.55 -15.06 28.25
C ILE A 242 -13.06 -14.53 26.91
N SER A 243 -13.72 -13.37 26.95
CA SER A 243 -14.32 -12.75 25.76
C SER A 243 -13.29 -12.26 24.74
N ARG A 244 -13.66 -12.33 23.46
CA ARG A 244 -12.83 -11.92 22.30
C ARG A 244 -12.28 -10.49 22.42
N SER A 245 -13.01 -9.58 23.08
CA SER A 245 -12.58 -8.19 23.29
C SER A 245 -11.39 -8.07 24.26
N ILE A 246 -11.33 -8.91 25.30
CA ILE A 246 -10.20 -8.98 26.22
C ILE A 246 -8.98 -9.62 25.53
N ILE A 247 -9.19 -10.68 24.73
CA ILE A 247 -8.09 -11.27 23.92
C ILE A 247 -7.52 -10.23 22.94
N LYS A 248 -8.37 -9.42 22.31
CA LYS A 248 -7.93 -8.32 21.43
C LYS A 248 -7.10 -7.29 22.18
N LYS A 249 -7.48 -6.90 23.41
CA LYS A 249 -6.67 -6.03 24.28
C LYS A 249 -5.32 -6.67 24.64
N LEU A 250 -5.31 -7.96 24.98
CA LEU A 250 -4.09 -8.71 25.28
C LEU A 250 -3.12 -8.74 24.09
N VAL A 251 -3.59 -9.03 22.87
CA VAL A 251 -2.77 -8.95 21.65
C VAL A 251 -2.21 -7.54 21.45
N LEU A 252 -3.03 -6.51 21.64
CA LEU A 252 -2.58 -5.11 21.55
C LEU A 252 -1.47 -4.77 22.58
N CYS A 253 -1.59 -5.26 23.82
CA CYS A 253 -0.54 -5.13 24.83
C CYS A 253 0.74 -5.88 24.43
N SER A 254 0.62 -7.15 24.02
CA SER A 254 1.77 -8.01 23.71
C SER A 254 2.57 -7.57 22.47
N VAL A 255 1.89 -7.10 21.42
CA VAL A 255 2.50 -6.74 20.13
C VAL A 255 2.96 -5.28 20.09
N TYR A 256 2.15 -4.35 20.62
CA TYR A 256 2.36 -2.90 20.45
C TYR A 256 2.84 -2.22 21.75
N GLY A 257 2.96 -2.95 22.86
CA GLY A 257 3.47 -2.43 24.13
C GLY A 257 2.48 -1.57 24.93
N ALA A 258 1.17 -1.73 24.71
CA ALA A 258 0.15 -1.04 25.52
C ALA A 258 0.18 -1.48 27.00
N SER A 259 -0.20 -0.58 27.92
CA SER A 259 0.12 -0.72 29.35
C SER A 259 -0.52 -1.92 30.05
N GLU A 260 0.28 -2.67 30.82
CA GLU A 260 -0.16 -3.80 31.67
C GLU A 260 -1.29 -3.39 32.62
N ALA A 261 -1.27 -2.15 33.11
CA ALA A 261 -2.28 -1.61 34.03
C ALA A 261 -3.70 -1.57 33.43
N THR A 262 -3.81 -1.37 32.11
CA THR A 262 -5.12 -1.42 31.43
C THR A 262 -5.66 -2.84 31.43
N LEU A 263 -4.81 -3.80 31.05
CA LEU A 263 -5.18 -5.20 30.93
C LEU A 263 -5.49 -5.86 32.30
N LYS A 264 -4.79 -5.45 33.37
CA LYS A 264 -5.04 -5.95 34.74
C LYS A 264 -6.45 -5.65 35.24
N ARG A 265 -7.10 -4.58 34.77
CA ARG A 265 -8.49 -4.23 35.15
C ARG A 265 -9.55 -5.10 34.49
N ASP A 266 -9.24 -5.68 33.33
CA ASP A 266 -10.18 -6.45 32.50
C ASP A 266 -10.03 -7.98 32.70
N LEU A 267 -8.99 -8.44 33.39
CA LEU A 267 -8.71 -9.86 33.62
C LEU A 267 -9.22 -10.31 35.00
N PRO A 268 -9.67 -11.58 35.13
CA PRO A 268 -9.96 -12.20 36.43
C PRO A 268 -8.82 -12.08 37.44
N GLU A 269 -9.18 -12.05 38.72
CA GLU A 269 -8.21 -12.04 39.82
C GLU A 269 -7.29 -13.28 39.81
N GLY A 270 -6.08 -13.13 40.33
CA GLY A 270 -5.05 -14.17 40.34
C GLY A 270 -4.28 -14.36 39.03
N ILE A 271 -4.71 -13.79 37.90
CA ILE A 271 -3.99 -13.93 36.62
C ILE A 271 -2.71 -13.08 36.59
N ASN A 272 -1.56 -13.74 36.40
CA ASN A 272 -0.28 -13.08 36.18
C ASN A 272 -0.20 -12.51 34.75
N VAL A 273 -0.47 -11.21 34.64
CA VAL A 273 -0.47 -10.44 33.37
C VAL A 273 0.85 -10.56 32.59
N LYS A 274 2.00 -10.57 33.27
CA LYS A 274 3.32 -10.66 32.60
C LYS A 274 3.55 -12.01 31.95
N ASN A 275 3.23 -13.09 32.67
CA ASN A 275 3.29 -14.45 32.14
C ASN A 275 2.35 -14.61 30.93
N LEU A 276 1.14 -14.09 31.03
CA LEU A 276 0.15 -14.09 29.95
C LEU A 276 0.62 -13.33 28.69
N ILE A 277 1.22 -12.14 28.87
CA ILE A 277 1.81 -11.37 27.78
C ILE A 277 2.91 -12.17 27.09
N GLN A 278 3.79 -12.84 27.85
CA GLN A 278 4.86 -13.67 27.31
C GLN A 278 4.32 -14.89 26.55
N LYS A 279 3.34 -15.62 27.10
CA LYS A 279 2.67 -16.71 26.38
C LYS A 279 2.09 -16.24 25.05
N THR A 280 1.40 -15.10 25.05
CA THR A 280 0.84 -14.50 23.82
C THR A 280 1.94 -14.16 22.80
N LYS A 281 3.08 -13.62 23.24
CA LYS A 281 4.25 -13.37 22.39
C LYS A 281 4.81 -14.65 21.76
N ASN A 282 4.82 -15.76 22.51
CA ASN A 282 5.28 -17.06 22.04
C ASN A 282 4.32 -17.69 21.00
N GLU A 283 3.01 -17.42 21.08
CA GLU A 283 2.05 -17.83 20.05
C GLU A 283 2.11 -16.99 18.77
N LEU A 284 2.55 -15.73 18.89
CA LEU A 284 2.73 -14.78 17.78
C LEU A 284 4.19 -14.71 17.26
N ASN A 285 5.02 -15.69 17.60
CA ASN A 285 6.43 -15.81 17.18
C ASN A 285 7.31 -14.57 17.40
N TYR A 286 7.01 -13.80 18.46
CA TYR A 286 7.58 -12.47 18.69
C TYR A 286 9.11 -12.48 18.76
N GLU A 287 9.68 -13.40 19.54
CA GLU A 287 11.13 -13.43 19.79
C GLU A 287 11.92 -13.84 18.54
N MET A 288 11.42 -14.78 17.74
CA MET A 288 12.08 -15.19 16.50
C MET A 288 12.12 -14.02 15.49
N VAL A 289 11.00 -13.33 15.30
CA VAL A 289 10.90 -12.17 14.41
C VAL A 289 11.80 -11.04 14.89
N VAL A 290 11.76 -10.69 16.18
CA VAL A 290 12.65 -9.66 16.76
C VAL A 290 14.11 -10.04 16.59
N ASN A 291 14.52 -11.26 16.96
CA ASN A 291 15.92 -11.68 16.91
C ASN A 291 16.46 -11.76 15.47
N SER A 292 15.63 -12.17 14.51
CA SER A 292 15.97 -12.13 13.09
C SER A 292 16.16 -10.69 12.60
N GLN A 293 15.17 -9.82 12.83
CA GLN A 293 15.21 -8.45 12.33
C GLN A 293 16.20 -7.55 13.08
N MET A 294 16.57 -7.86 14.32
CA MET A 294 17.59 -7.11 15.05
C MET A 294 18.98 -7.28 14.43
N LYS A 295 19.29 -8.46 13.88
CA LYS A 295 20.54 -8.68 13.14
C LYS A 295 20.59 -7.81 11.88
N ASN A 296 19.48 -7.76 11.14
CA ASN A 296 19.35 -6.88 9.96
C ASN A 296 19.53 -5.40 10.35
N TYR A 297 18.87 -4.98 11.44
CA TYR A 297 18.93 -3.61 11.95
C TYR A 297 20.33 -3.22 12.44
N GLN A 298 21.04 -4.11 13.14
CA GLN A 298 22.42 -3.89 13.59
C GLN A 298 23.39 -3.73 12.43
N ASN A 299 23.18 -4.48 11.33
CA ASN A 299 24.06 -4.44 10.16
C ASN A 299 23.81 -3.25 9.22
N SER A 300 22.58 -2.71 9.18
CA SER A 300 22.16 -1.78 8.12
C SER A 300 21.32 -0.57 8.58
N GLY A 301 20.89 -0.52 9.84
CA GLY A 301 19.87 0.41 10.32
C GLY A 301 18.46 0.13 9.81
N LYS A 302 18.26 -0.90 8.98
CA LYS A 302 16.99 -1.28 8.36
C LYS A 302 16.56 -2.70 8.76
N ILE A 303 15.26 -2.95 8.72
CA ILE A 303 14.66 -4.29 8.78
C ILE A 303 13.96 -4.59 7.47
N ASN A 304 13.80 -5.86 7.13
CA ASN A 304 13.06 -6.27 5.93
C ASN A 304 11.78 -6.98 6.35
N ASN A 305 10.65 -6.69 5.72
CA ASN A 305 9.39 -7.41 5.95
C ASN A 305 9.45 -8.84 5.37
N PHE A 306 8.36 -9.62 5.50
CA PHE A 306 8.31 -10.99 4.96
C PHE A 306 8.66 -11.11 3.47
N PHE A 307 8.27 -10.12 2.66
CA PHE A 307 8.51 -10.09 1.21
C PHE A 307 9.84 -9.40 0.83
N GLY A 308 10.67 -9.05 1.81
CA GLY A 308 11.95 -8.38 1.57
C GLY A 308 11.89 -6.85 1.54
N ARG A 309 10.71 -6.24 1.77
CA ARG A 309 10.56 -4.78 1.76
C ARG A 309 11.39 -4.13 2.87
N SER A 310 12.28 -3.22 2.52
CA SER A 310 13.07 -2.49 3.51
C SER A 310 12.24 -1.46 4.29
N VAL A 311 12.53 -1.33 5.57
CA VAL A 311 11.86 -0.48 6.56
C VAL A 311 12.93 0.08 7.50
N SER A 312 12.83 1.35 7.91
CA SER A 312 13.85 2.02 8.75
C SER A 312 13.30 2.44 10.14
N PRO A 313 13.17 1.50 11.11
CA PRO A 313 12.62 1.77 12.43
C PRO A 313 13.27 2.97 13.14
N GLN A 314 12.45 3.79 13.81
CA GLN A 314 12.93 4.95 14.58
C GLN A 314 13.78 4.59 15.80
N SER A 315 13.80 3.33 16.23
CA SER A 315 14.66 2.82 17.30
C SER A 315 14.77 1.30 17.25
N SER A 316 15.80 0.75 17.89
CA SER A 316 16.01 -0.69 18.10
C SER A 316 15.09 -1.33 19.15
N ARG A 317 14.04 -0.63 19.62
CA ARG A 317 13.10 -1.17 20.62
C ARG A 317 12.40 -2.42 20.06
N PRO A 318 12.48 -3.59 20.73
CA PRO A 318 11.91 -4.85 20.24
C PRO A 318 10.44 -4.76 19.79
N SER A 319 9.59 -4.05 20.53
CA SER A 319 8.17 -3.91 20.21
C SER A 319 7.93 -3.06 18.95
N LEU A 320 8.73 -2.00 18.74
CA LEU A 320 8.66 -1.18 17.54
C LEU A 320 9.13 -1.97 16.30
N ILE A 321 10.19 -2.77 16.46
CA ILE A 321 10.76 -3.60 15.39
C ILE A 321 9.75 -4.65 14.95
N TYR A 322 9.16 -5.37 15.91
CA TYR A 322 8.11 -6.34 15.65
C TYR A 322 6.88 -5.68 15.03
N ASN A 323 6.41 -4.56 15.59
CA ASN A 323 5.27 -3.82 15.05
C ASN A 323 5.50 -3.36 13.61
N ASN A 324 6.63 -2.73 13.31
CA ASN A 324 6.97 -2.27 11.96
C ASN A 324 7.06 -3.44 10.97
N TYR A 325 7.64 -4.58 11.37
CA TYR A 325 7.71 -5.77 10.54
C TYR A 325 6.31 -6.33 10.21
N ILE A 326 5.45 -6.49 11.21
CA ILE A 326 4.07 -7.00 11.04
C ILE A 326 3.23 -6.04 10.20
N GLN A 327 3.29 -4.73 10.47
CA GLN A 327 2.55 -3.71 9.70
C GLN A 327 2.99 -3.66 8.24
N SER A 328 4.30 -3.67 8.01
CA SER A 328 4.86 -3.68 6.67
C SER A 328 4.46 -4.94 5.90
N THR A 329 4.51 -6.10 6.55
CA THR A 329 4.05 -7.37 5.95
C THR A 329 2.54 -7.36 5.66
N ALA A 330 1.73 -6.84 6.58
CA ALA A 330 0.27 -6.76 6.42
C ALA A 330 -0.16 -5.90 5.22
N VAL A 331 0.54 -4.79 4.94
CA VAL A 331 0.27 -3.94 3.77
C VAL A 331 0.49 -4.70 2.46
N ASP A 332 1.59 -5.44 2.34
CA ASP A 332 1.85 -6.21 1.13
C ASP A 332 0.89 -7.41 1.02
N VAL A 333 0.54 -8.08 2.13
CA VAL A 333 -0.53 -9.10 2.15
C VAL A 333 -1.85 -8.53 1.63
N SER A 334 -2.26 -7.33 2.05
CA SER A 334 -3.55 -6.78 1.62
C SER A 334 -3.56 -6.45 0.13
N LEU A 335 -2.50 -5.79 -0.37
CA LEU A 335 -2.39 -5.45 -1.79
C LEU A 335 -2.21 -6.68 -2.69
N LEU A 336 -1.42 -7.68 -2.31
CA LEU A 336 -1.33 -8.94 -3.05
C LEU A 336 -2.67 -9.67 -3.08
N GLY A 337 -3.37 -9.76 -1.93
CA GLY A 337 -4.66 -10.42 -1.82
C GLY A 337 -5.76 -9.71 -2.61
N PHE A 338 -5.85 -8.39 -2.55
CA PHE A 338 -6.74 -7.62 -3.42
C PHE A 338 -6.40 -7.81 -4.90
N GLY A 339 -5.11 -7.83 -5.26
CA GLY A 339 -4.65 -8.16 -6.61
C GLY A 339 -5.14 -9.53 -7.09
N GLN A 340 -5.14 -10.55 -6.22
CA GLN A 340 -5.72 -11.86 -6.54
C GLN A 340 -7.25 -11.80 -6.72
N ILE A 341 -7.97 -11.10 -5.84
CA ILE A 341 -9.42 -10.95 -5.95
C ILE A 341 -9.76 -10.29 -7.28
N ILE A 342 -9.10 -9.18 -7.62
CA ILE A 342 -9.34 -8.42 -8.86
C ILE A 342 -9.05 -9.29 -10.10
N LYS A 343 -7.98 -10.08 -10.11
CA LYS A 343 -7.66 -11.01 -11.22
C LYS A 343 -8.68 -12.13 -11.38
N LYS A 344 -9.29 -12.61 -10.28
CA LYS A 344 -10.30 -13.69 -10.28
C LYS A 344 -11.73 -13.19 -10.50
N SER A 345 -11.95 -11.88 -10.35
CA SER A 345 -13.29 -11.27 -10.35
C SER A 345 -13.95 -11.22 -11.73
N PRO A 346 -15.30 -11.17 -11.78
CA PRO A 346 -16.05 -10.88 -13.00
C PRO A 346 -15.65 -9.57 -13.68
N SER A 347 -15.88 -9.49 -14.99
CA SER A 347 -15.54 -8.32 -15.82
C SER A 347 -16.30 -7.04 -15.47
N ARG A 348 -17.42 -7.12 -14.75
CA ARG A 348 -18.22 -5.96 -14.29
C ARG A 348 -18.10 -5.73 -12.78
N MET A 349 -16.97 -6.11 -12.19
CA MET A 349 -16.50 -5.61 -10.90
C MET A 349 -15.53 -4.43 -11.14
N ARG A 350 -15.70 -3.33 -10.42
CA ARG A 350 -14.84 -2.15 -10.51
C ARG A 350 -14.24 -1.85 -9.13
N PRO A 351 -12.93 -2.03 -8.89
CA PRO A 351 -12.31 -1.62 -7.63
C PRO A 351 -12.21 -0.09 -7.61
N ILE A 352 -12.77 0.57 -6.60
CA ILE A 352 -12.89 2.04 -6.58
C ILE A 352 -12.02 2.73 -5.53
N PHE A 353 -11.75 2.06 -4.40
CA PHE A 353 -10.88 2.58 -3.35
C PHE A 353 -10.20 1.46 -2.56
N PHE A 354 -8.99 1.72 -2.06
CA PHE A 354 -8.35 0.93 -1.00
C PHE A 354 -8.30 1.72 0.31
N ILE A 355 -8.53 1.03 1.42
CA ILE A 355 -8.57 1.58 2.78
C ILE A 355 -7.79 0.63 3.70
N HIS A 356 -6.46 0.66 3.58
CA HIS A 356 -5.50 -0.19 4.32
C HIS A 356 -5.75 -1.70 4.13
N ASP A 357 -6.52 -2.30 5.02
CA ASP A 357 -6.95 -3.69 5.07
C ASP A 357 -8.32 -3.93 4.42
N ALA A 358 -8.97 -2.89 3.89
CA ALA A 358 -10.21 -3.00 3.11
C ALA A 358 -10.10 -2.51 1.66
N MET A 359 -10.94 -3.05 0.78
CA MET A 359 -11.18 -2.60 -0.59
C MET A 359 -12.67 -2.27 -0.77
N LEU A 360 -12.98 -1.13 -1.40
CA LEU A 360 -14.32 -0.82 -1.89
C LEU A 360 -14.43 -1.18 -3.37
N VAL A 361 -15.51 -1.86 -3.72
CA VAL A 361 -15.84 -2.27 -5.09
C VAL A 361 -17.24 -1.81 -5.49
N ASP A 362 -17.43 -1.51 -6.77
CA ASP A 362 -18.72 -1.33 -7.41
C ASP A 362 -19.05 -2.59 -8.23
N LEU A 363 -20.20 -3.20 -7.97
CA LEU A 363 -20.60 -4.52 -8.47
C LEU A 363 -21.89 -4.45 -9.29
N HIS A 364 -21.85 -5.03 -10.49
CA HIS A 364 -23.04 -5.34 -11.27
C HIS A 364 -23.90 -6.40 -10.54
N PRO A 365 -25.26 -6.31 -10.55
CA PRO A 365 -26.13 -7.21 -9.78
C PRO A 365 -25.88 -8.71 -9.97
N GLU A 366 -25.68 -9.11 -11.22
CA GLU A 366 -25.42 -10.51 -11.62
C GLU A 366 -24.07 -11.06 -11.10
N ASP A 367 -23.13 -10.17 -10.78
CA ASP A 367 -21.76 -10.54 -10.41
C ASP A 367 -21.59 -10.64 -8.88
N ILE A 368 -22.59 -10.24 -8.09
CA ILE A 368 -22.52 -10.10 -6.63
C ILE A 368 -22.19 -11.43 -5.92
N GLU A 369 -22.96 -12.49 -6.15
CA GLU A 369 -22.77 -13.75 -5.40
C GLU A 369 -21.46 -14.45 -5.82
N ASN A 370 -21.08 -14.40 -7.11
CA ASN A 370 -19.79 -14.92 -7.55
C ASN A 370 -18.62 -14.14 -6.91
N PHE A 371 -18.70 -12.80 -6.89
CA PHE A 371 -17.69 -11.97 -6.23
C PHE A 371 -17.60 -12.26 -4.72
N LYS A 372 -18.74 -12.48 -4.05
CA LYS A 372 -18.80 -12.83 -2.62
C LYS A 372 -18.14 -14.18 -2.32
N GLU A 373 -18.27 -15.18 -3.21
CA GLU A 373 -17.54 -16.45 -3.11
C GLU A 373 -16.02 -16.24 -3.26
N ILE A 374 -15.59 -15.46 -4.26
CA ILE A 374 -14.17 -15.11 -4.47
C ILE A 374 -13.60 -14.33 -3.27
N ALA A 375 -14.42 -13.48 -2.65
CA ALA A 375 -14.05 -12.62 -1.52
C ALA A 375 -14.12 -13.31 -0.15
N LYS A 376 -14.26 -14.65 -0.05
CA LYS A 376 -14.23 -15.37 1.23
C LYS A 376 -12.84 -15.46 1.86
N SER A 377 -11.84 -15.80 1.07
CA SER A 377 -10.46 -15.99 1.54
C SER A 377 -9.47 -15.92 0.39
N ILE A 378 -8.29 -15.35 0.64
CA ILE A 378 -7.15 -15.42 -0.25
C ILE A 378 -6.01 -16.24 0.38
N PHE A 379 -5.12 -16.77 -0.47
CA PHE A 379 -3.93 -17.50 -0.04
C PHE A 379 -2.70 -16.68 -0.43
N ILE A 380 -1.78 -16.48 0.49
CA ILE A 380 -0.48 -15.84 0.23
C ILE A 380 0.60 -16.89 0.37
N ASP A 381 1.43 -17.03 -0.66
CA ASP A 381 2.53 -17.99 -0.69
C ASP A 381 3.48 -17.73 0.48
N GLY A 382 3.77 -18.80 1.25
CA GLY A 382 4.61 -18.73 2.45
C GLY A 382 3.94 -18.17 3.72
N LEU A 383 2.72 -17.61 3.65
CA LEU A 383 1.94 -17.15 4.81
C LEU A 383 0.58 -17.84 4.98
N GLY A 384 0.10 -18.59 3.99
CA GLY A 384 -1.14 -19.35 4.10
C GLY A 384 -2.40 -18.52 3.85
N LYS A 385 -3.51 -18.93 4.49
CA LYS A 385 -4.87 -18.46 4.19
C LYS A 385 -5.27 -17.25 5.05
N PHE A 386 -5.90 -16.28 4.41
CA PHE A 386 -6.42 -15.05 5.01
C PHE A 386 -7.92 -14.90 4.66
N PRO A 387 -8.84 -15.04 5.62
CA PRO A 387 -10.26 -14.78 5.41
C PRO A 387 -10.56 -13.29 5.29
N LEU A 388 -11.57 -12.95 4.50
CA LEU A 388 -12.09 -11.59 4.36
C LEU A 388 -13.58 -11.55 4.70
N GLU A 389 -14.05 -10.39 5.14
CA GLU A 389 -15.44 -10.07 5.44
C GLU A 389 -16.02 -9.25 4.28
N PHE A 390 -17.15 -9.69 3.73
CA PHE A 390 -17.89 -9.00 2.68
C PHE A 390 -19.12 -8.33 3.28
N GLN A 391 -19.28 -7.02 3.07
CA GLN A 391 -20.45 -6.25 3.49
C GLN A 391 -20.84 -5.24 2.41
N PHE A 392 -22.15 -4.97 2.25
CA PHE A 392 -22.60 -3.83 1.45
C PHE A 392 -22.30 -2.52 2.18
N VAL A 393 -22.08 -1.46 1.39
CA VAL A 393 -21.99 -0.10 1.93
C VAL A 393 -23.39 0.49 1.95
N GLU A 394 -23.89 0.77 3.15
CA GLU A 394 -25.17 1.45 3.44
C GLU A 394 -24.98 2.96 3.67
#